data_AF-A0A953B860-F1
#
_entry.id   AF-A0A953B860-F1
#
_cell.length_a   1.000
_cell.length_b   1.000
_cell.length_c   1.000
_cell.angle_alpha   90.00
_cell.angle_beta   90.00
_cell.angle_gamma   90.00
#
_symmetry.space_group_name_H-M   'P 1'
#
loop_
_entity.id
_entity.type
_entity.pdbx_description
1 polymer ?
#
loop_
_entity_poly.entity_id
_entity_poly.type
_entity_poly.pdbx_seq_one_letter_code
_entity_poly.pdbx_strand_id
1 'polypeptide(L)'
;MTEQDVAHALEILGLTLPITTEDLERAKRVQLYNWNPTRYAGLTNNPKQYMQQFRKAEEMTRTVEAAYALISAVFVPDQPER
;
A
#
# COMPACT_ATOMS: atom_id res chain seq x y z
N MET A 1 -3.41 -7.11 17.14
CA MET A 1 -4.08 -6.87 15.85
C MET A 1 -5.56 -6.73 16.14
N THR A 2 -6.12 -5.57 15.84
CA THR A 2 -7.51 -5.19 16.13
C THR A 2 -8.30 -5.02 14.83
N GLU A 3 -9.64 -5.01 14.91
CA GLU A 3 -10.49 -4.72 13.74
C GLU A 3 -10.22 -3.33 13.16
N GLN A 4 -9.82 -2.37 14.01
CA GLN A 4 -9.43 -1.02 13.59
C GLN A 4 -8.14 -1.05 12.75
N ASP A 5 -7.18 -1.91 13.08
CA ASP A 5 -5.95 -2.07 12.30
C ASP A 5 -6.26 -2.61 10.90
N VAL A 6 -7.21 -3.56 10.80
CA VAL A 6 -7.64 -4.14 9.51
C VAL A 6 -8.42 -3.11 8.69
N ALA A 7 -9.35 -2.37 9.30
CA ALA A 7 -10.09 -1.32 8.62
C ALA A 7 -9.17 -0.21 8.08
N HIS A 8 -8.16 0.18 8.86
CA HIS A 8 -7.18 1.17 8.42
C HIS A 8 -6.28 0.64 7.29
N ALA A 9 -5.87 -0.64 7.34
CA ALA A 9 -5.12 -1.25 6.26
C ALA A 9 -5.93 -1.33 4.95
N LEU A 10 -7.24 -1.59 5.04
CA LEU A 10 -8.16 -1.57 3.90
C LEU A 10 -8.26 -0.17 3.30
N GLU A 11 -8.34 0.87 4.14
CA GLU A 11 -8.33 2.26 3.72
C GLU A 11 -7.03 2.63 2.98
N ILE A 12 -5.87 2.26 3.53
CA ILE A 12 -4.55 2.48 2.89
C ILE A 12 -4.49 1.85 1.51
N LEU A 13 -5.04 0.65 1.35
CA LEU A 13 -5.08 -0.05 0.06
C LEU A 13 -6.23 0.39 -0.84
N GLY A 14 -7.18 1.18 -0.34
CA GLY A 14 -8.36 1.61 -1.08
C GLY A 14 -9.32 0.46 -1.37
N LEU A 15 -9.47 -0.47 -0.44
CA LEU A 15 -10.25 -1.69 -0.56
C LEU A 15 -11.48 -1.67 0.35
N THR A 16 -12.54 -2.36 -0.07
CA THR A 16 -13.75 -2.59 0.72
C THR A 16 -14.11 -4.07 0.61
N LEU A 17 -14.46 -4.71 1.73
CA LEU A 17 -14.84 -6.13 1.76
C LEU A 17 -16.17 -6.40 1.03
N PRO A 18 -16.36 -7.60 0.44
CA PRO A 18 -15.38 -8.69 0.33
C PRO A 18 -14.32 -8.42 -0.76
N ILE A 19 -13.10 -8.94 -0.54
CA ILE A 19 -11.97 -8.81 -1.48
C ILE A 19 -11.40 -10.19 -1.83
N THR A 20 -10.82 -10.33 -3.02
CA THR A 20 -10.02 -11.50 -3.40
C THR A 20 -8.53 -11.26 -3.19
N THR A 21 -7.72 -12.32 -3.24
CA THR A 21 -6.25 -12.19 -3.27
C THR A 21 -5.78 -11.34 -4.45
N GLU A 22 -6.43 -11.46 -5.61
CA GLU A 22 -6.08 -10.69 -6.79
C GLU A 22 -6.39 -9.19 -6.60
N ASP A 23 -7.49 -8.85 -5.93
CA ASP A 23 -7.80 -7.47 -5.55
C ASP A 23 -6.74 -6.89 -4.61
N LEU A 24 -6.30 -7.68 -3.62
CA LEU A 24 -5.26 -7.29 -2.67
C LEU A 24 -3.92 -7.04 -3.38
N GLU A 25 -3.50 -7.95 -4.25
CA GLU A 25 -2.30 -7.84 -5.06
C GLU A 25 -2.34 -6.64 -6.02
N ARG A 26 -3.49 -6.43 -6.66
CA ARG A 26 -3.70 -5.30 -7.56
C ARG A 26 -3.64 -3.98 -6.80
N ALA A 27 -4.30 -3.88 -5.64
CA ALA A 27 -4.31 -2.69 -4.81
C ALA A 27 -2.89 -2.32 -4.35
N LYS A 28 -2.10 -3.29 -3.89
CA LYS A 28 -0.69 -3.09 -3.58
C LYS A 28 0.08 -2.49 -4.76
N ARG A 29 -0.01 -3.09 -5.95
CA ARG A 29 0.69 -2.59 -7.15
C ARG A 29 0.29 -1.16 -7.50
N VAL A 30 -1.01 -0.83 -7.43
CA VAL A 30 -1.51 0.51 -7.71
C VAL A 30 -0.96 1.52 -6.70
N GLN A 31 -1.03 1.23 -5.40
CA GLN A 31 -0.52 2.13 -4.38
C GLN A 31 0.99 2.33 -4.47
N LEU A 32 1.77 1.27 -4.68
CA LEU A 32 3.22 1.38 -4.89
C LEU A 32 3.58 2.19 -6.14
N TYR A 33 2.79 2.06 -7.20
CA TYR A 33 2.98 2.87 -8.41
C TYR A 33 2.67 4.36 -8.17
N ASN A 34 1.68 4.67 -7.34
CA ASN A 34 1.35 6.05 -6.97
C ASN A 34 2.44 6.68 -6.10
N TRP A 35 2.99 5.92 -5.17
CA TRP A 35 4.06 6.36 -4.27
C TRP A 35 5.47 6.17 -4.83
N ASN A 36 5.63 5.88 -6.13
CA ASN A 36 6.96 5.71 -6.71
C ASN A 36 7.77 7.03 -6.63
N PRO A 37 8.89 7.07 -5.87
CA PRO A 37 9.66 8.29 -5.63
C PRO A 37 10.19 8.95 -6.91
N THR A 38 10.45 8.15 -7.96
CA THR A 38 10.93 8.65 -9.26
C THR A 38 9.94 9.61 -9.93
N ARG A 39 8.65 9.50 -9.63
CA ARG A 39 7.62 10.40 -10.17
C ARG A 39 7.75 11.83 -9.63
N TYR A 40 8.42 12.01 -8.49
CA TYR A 40 8.65 13.32 -7.90
C TYR A 40 9.90 14.03 -8.44
N ALA A 41 10.78 13.32 -9.15
CA ALA A 41 12.02 13.88 -9.70
C ALA A 41 11.80 14.98 -10.74
N GLY A 42 10.64 15.00 -11.42
CA GLY A 42 10.28 16.03 -12.40
C GLY A 42 9.37 17.13 -11.85
N LEU A 43 8.94 17.07 -10.58
CA LEU A 43 7.91 17.97 -10.05
C LEU A 43 8.46 19.25 -9.42
N THR A 44 9.77 19.32 -9.13
CA THR A 44 10.38 20.50 -8.53
C THR A 44 11.86 20.59 -8.85
N ASN A 45 12.32 21.81 -9.13
CA ASN A 45 13.75 22.13 -9.26
C ASN A 45 14.39 22.49 -7.90
N ASN A 46 13.63 22.43 -6.81
CA ASN A 46 14.12 22.72 -5.46
C ASN A 46 14.55 21.41 -4.75
N PRO A 47 15.85 21.22 -4.46
CA PRO A 47 16.35 19.99 -3.84
C PRO A 47 15.71 19.67 -2.49
N LYS A 48 15.36 20.68 -1.68
CA LYS A 48 14.74 20.47 -0.36
C LYS A 48 13.33 19.91 -0.49
N GLN A 49 12.56 20.45 -1.42
CA GLN A 49 11.21 19.96 -1.70
C GLN A 49 11.25 18.56 -2.31
N TYR A 50 12.18 18.32 -3.25
CA TYR A 50 12.40 16.99 -3.81
C TYR A 50 12.67 15.96 -2.70
N MET A 51 13.62 16.24 -1.81
CA MET A 51 13.96 15.34 -0.71
C MET A 51 12.79 15.12 0.26
N GLN A 52 11.97 16.15 0.53
CA GLN A 52 10.79 16.00 1.38
C GLN A 52 9.76 15.06 0.74
N GLN A 53 9.48 15.22 -0.55
CA GLN A 53 8.53 14.38 -1.28
C GLN A 53 9.06 12.96 -1.46
N PHE A 54 10.36 12.81 -1.69
CA PHE A 54 11.02 11.50 -1.73
C PHE A 54 10.84 10.74 -0.42
N ARG A 55 11.14 11.38 0.73
CA ARG A 55 10.95 10.75 2.05
C ARG A 55 9.51 10.37 2.32
N LYS A 56 8.56 11.25 1.95
CA LYS A 56 7.14 10.96 2.07
C LYS A 56 6.75 9.74 1.23
N ALA A 57 7.26 9.65 0.00
CA ALA A 57 7.02 8.52 -0.88
C ALA A 57 7.56 7.22 -0.28
N GLU A 58 8.79 7.23 0.27
CA GLU A 58 9.36 6.07 0.96
C GLU A 58 8.53 5.63 2.18
N GLU A 59 8.08 6.58 2.99
CA GLU A 59 7.22 6.32 4.15
C GLU A 59 5.91 5.67 3.72
N MET A 60 5.25 6.21 2.70
CA MET A 60 3.99 5.66 2.19
C MET A 60 4.18 4.27 1.57
N THR A 61 5.29 4.01 0.88
CA THR A 61 5.63 2.66 0.38
C THR A 61 5.70 1.66 1.53
N ARG A 62 6.37 2.00 2.64
CA ARG A 62 6.43 1.12 3.83
C ARG A 62 5.05 0.89 4.44
N THR A 63 4.24 1.94 4.53
CA THR A 63 2.85 1.85 5.03
C THR A 63 1.99 0.93 4.17
N VAL A 64 2.11 1.00 2.84
CA VAL A 64 1.42 0.12 1.90
C VAL A 64 1.88 -1.33 2.07
N GLU A 65 3.18 -1.58 2.19
CA GLU A 65 3.71 -2.92 2.41
C GLU A 65 3.23 -3.53 3.73
N ALA A 66 3.21 -2.73 4.81
CA ALA A 66 2.70 -3.14 6.11
C ALA A 66 1.20 -3.45 6.07
N ALA A 67 0.39 -2.60 5.43
CA ALA A 67 -1.04 -2.82 5.26
C ALA A 67 -1.35 -4.10 4.47
N TYR A 68 -0.61 -4.33 3.38
CA TYR A 68 -0.71 -5.56 2.60
C TYR A 68 -0.33 -6.79 3.44
N ALA A 69 0.78 -6.74 4.17
CA ALA A 69 1.21 -7.85 5.01
C ALA A 69 0.18 -8.17 6.11
N LEU A 70 -0.42 -7.13 6.70
CA LEU A 70 -1.48 -7.26 7.69
C LEU A 70 -2.70 -7.96 7.08
N ILE A 71 -3.22 -7.45 5.97
CA ILE A 71 -4.41 -8.02 5.32
C ILE A 71 -4.10 -9.42 4.84
N SER A 72 -2.96 -9.69 4.21
CA SER A 72 -2.59 -11.05 3.76
C SER A 72 -2.46 -12.05 4.91
N ALA A 73 -2.10 -11.63 6.11
CA ALA A 73 -2.04 -12.51 7.27
C ALA A 73 -3.43 -12.84 7.85
N VAL A 74 -4.40 -11.93 7.68
CA VAL A 74 -5.79 -12.10 8.14
C VAL A 74 -6.63 -12.83 7.09
N PHE A 75 -6.50 -12.40 5.84
CA PHE A 75 -7.05 -13.01 4.63
C PHE A 75 -6.09 -14.11 4.16
N VAL A 76 -6.01 -15.22 4.90
CA VAL A 76 -5.56 -16.48 4.31
C VAL A 76 -6.71 -16.94 3.40
N PRO A 77 -6.59 -16.87 2.07
CA PRO A 77 -7.59 -17.49 1.22
C PRO A 77 -7.49 -18.99 1.48
N ASP A 78 -8.63 -19.63 1.67
CA ASP A 78 -8.76 -21.09 1.63
C ASP A 78 -7.84 -21.62 0.54
N GLN A 79 -6.89 -22.47 0.95
CA GLN A 79 -6.18 -23.27 -0.03
C GLN A 79 -7.25 -24.01 -0.83
N PRO A 80 -7.23 -23.98 -2.17
CA PRO A 80 -8.11 -24.86 -2.92
C PRO A 80 -7.75 -26.28 -2.49
N GLU A 81 -8.65 -26.92 -1.72
CA GLU A 81 -8.56 -28.31 -1.37
C GLU A 81 -8.32 -29.09 -2.67
N ARG A 82 -7.15 -29.73 -2.74
CA ARG A 82 -6.75 -30.59 -3.85
C ARG A 82 -7.48 -31.92 -3.79
#